data_AF-A0A0C3CT70-F1
#
_entry.id   AF-A0A0C3CT70-F1
#
_cell.length_a   1.000
_cell.length_b   1.000
_cell.length_c   1.000
_cell.angle_alpha   90.00
_cell.angle_beta   90.00
_cell.angle_gamma   90.00
#
_symmetry.space_group_name_H-M   'P 1'
#
loop_
_entity.id
_entity.type
_entity.pdbx_description
1 polymer ?
#
loop_
_entity_poly.entity_id
_entity_poly.type
_entity_poly.pdbx_seq_one_letter_code
_entity_poly.pdbx_strand_id
1 'polypeptide(L)'
;MWPIGPELDTSGICPGLQVLHGNNRIVDAFIPGRRIISLKWSPALEELRIYSPVYIPPQEFHHLRYFSYGGYAGRPLLRTLLPHLPRLEVLELIGLQCVEELVMLSEIPMLRVFILSNRSRTGWRALLSLREREAYFPQVFTACDILQHIDINIEALKYQRWFRDGSPNRPVFEVNEVLLPSWNIS
;
A
#
# COMPACT_ATOMS: atom_id res chain seq x y z
N MET A 1 -29.92 18.30 2.05
CA MET A 1 -29.12 18.14 0.83
C MET A 1 -28.27 19.37 0.68
N TRP A 2 -26.95 19.26 0.83
CA TRP A 2 -26.05 20.34 0.48
C TRP A 2 -25.93 20.38 -1.05
N PRO A 3 -25.96 21.56 -1.69
CA PRO A 3 -25.73 21.65 -3.11
C PRO A 3 -24.33 21.08 -3.41
N ILE A 4 -24.29 20.16 -4.38
CA ILE A 4 -23.04 19.68 -4.97
C ILE A 4 -22.43 20.92 -5.62
N GLY A 5 -21.38 21.48 -5.01
CA GLY A 5 -20.65 22.61 -5.58
C GLY A 5 -20.11 22.24 -6.96
N PRO A 6 -19.77 23.21 -7.82
CA PRO A 6 -19.20 22.92 -9.12
C PRO A 6 -18.00 21.98 -8.96
N GLU A 7 -18.03 20.84 -9.64
CA GLU A 7 -16.89 19.93 -9.72
C GLU A 7 -15.71 20.74 -10.24
N LEU A 8 -14.73 20.98 -9.37
CA LEU A 8 -13.48 21.61 -9.75
C LEU A 8 -12.76 20.62 -10.65
N ASP A 9 -12.80 20.83 -11.96
CA ASP A 9 -11.99 20.09 -12.91
C ASP A 9 -10.52 20.40 -12.63
N THR A 10 -9.87 19.50 -11.90
CA THR A 10 -8.45 19.64 -11.58
C THR A 10 -7.56 19.11 -12.70
N SER A 11 -8.09 18.53 -13.78
CA SER A 11 -7.30 17.79 -14.80
C SER A 11 -6.19 18.63 -15.42
N GLY A 12 -6.37 19.96 -15.53
CA GLY A 12 -5.35 20.90 -15.99
C GLY A 12 -4.27 21.26 -14.96
N ILE A 13 -4.46 20.93 -13.67
CA ILE A 13 -3.53 21.21 -12.58
C ILE A 13 -2.58 20.02 -12.42
N CYS A 14 -1.29 20.28 -12.62
CA CYS A 14 -0.20 19.31 -12.51
C CYS A 14 -0.41 18.05 -13.38
N PRO A 15 -0.50 18.16 -14.72
CA PRO A 15 -0.73 17.01 -15.60
C PRO A 15 0.39 15.97 -15.55
N GLY A 16 1.60 16.37 -15.13
CA GLY A 16 2.75 15.48 -14.91
C GLY A 16 2.83 14.87 -13.52
N LEU A 17 1.79 14.97 -12.68
CA LEU A 17 1.79 14.38 -11.35
C LEU A 17 1.82 12.85 -11.46
N GLN A 18 2.90 12.23 -10.97
CA GLN A 18 3.08 10.77 -10.96
C GLN A 18 3.13 10.19 -9.54
N VAL A 19 3.37 11.03 -8.54
CA VAL A 19 3.48 10.64 -7.14
C VAL A 19 2.42 11.39 -6.35
N LEU A 20 1.52 10.65 -5.71
CA LEU A 20 0.45 11.21 -4.91
C LEU A 20 0.50 10.66 -3.49
N HIS A 21 0.41 11.54 -2.51
CA HIS A 21 0.25 11.18 -1.11
C HIS A 21 -0.91 11.98 -0.54
N GLY A 22 -1.89 11.30 0.05
CA GLY A 22 -3.01 11.99 0.64
C GLY A 22 -4.06 11.07 1.25
N ASN A 23 -5.10 11.73 1.77
CA ASN A 23 -6.31 11.12 2.29
C ASN A 23 -7.36 10.96 1.18
N ASN A 24 -8.58 10.55 1.53
CA ASN A 24 -9.64 10.29 0.56
C ASN A 24 -9.91 11.49 -0.35
N ARG A 25 -9.96 12.71 0.22
CA ARG A 25 -10.24 13.94 -0.55
C ARG A 25 -9.16 14.25 -1.58
N ILE A 26 -7.90 14.11 -1.21
CA ILE A 26 -6.77 14.36 -2.11
C ILE A 26 -6.76 13.30 -3.23
N VAL A 27 -6.96 12.04 -2.88
CA VAL A 27 -6.96 10.94 -3.83
C VAL A 27 -8.11 11.09 -4.84
N ASP A 28 -9.32 11.39 -4.38
CA ASP A 28 -10.49 11.64 -5.21
C ASP A 28 -10.28 12.83 -6.17
N ALA A 29 -9.69 13.93 -5.68
CA ALA A 29 -9.46 15.12 -6.48
C ALA A 29 -8.33 14.98 -7.51
N PHE A 30 -7.30 14.18 -7.23
CA PHE A 30 -6.07 14.16 -8.04
C PHE A 30 -5.82 12.87 -8.83
N ILE A 31 -6.49 11.76 -8.54
CA ILE A 31 -6.30 10.53 -9.35
C ILE A 31 -6.94 10.60 -10.75
N PRO A 32 -8.22 11.00 -10.90
CA PRO A 32 -8.92 10.83 -12.18
C PRO A 32 -8.18 11.47 -13.36
N GLY A 33 -8.06 10.70 -14.45
CA GLY A 33 -7.41 11.14 -15.69
C GLY A 33 -5.88 11.29 -15.60
N ARG A 34 -5.24 10.87 -14.51
CA ARG A 34 -3.79 11.01 -14.31
C ARG A 34 -3.09 9.67 -14.24
N ARG A 35 -1.85 9.65 -14.75
CA ARG A 35 -0.98 8.49 -14.72
C ARG A 35 -0.18 8.44 -13.42
N ILE A 36 -0.86 8.22 -12.29
CA ILE A 36 -0.18 8.02 -11.01
C ILE A 36 0.59 6.69 -11.05
N ILE A 37 1.86 6.74 -10.67
CA ILE A 37 2.77 5.58 -10.62
C ILE A 37 3.05 5.19 -9.16
N SER A 38 3.04 6.16 -8.25
CA SER A 38 3.24 5.94 -6.82
C SER A 38 2.13 6.60 -6.03
N LEU A 39 1.35 5.79 -5.31
CA LEU A 39 0.26 6.27 -4.47
C LEU A 39 0.50 5.88 -3.02
N LYS A 40 0.43 6.87 -2.13
CA LYS A 40 0.28 6.65 -0.69
C LYS A 40 -1.08 7.16 -0.26
N TRP A 41 -1.99 6.23 -0.01
CA TRP A 41 -3.36 6.51 0.36
C TRP A 41 -3.57 6.22 1.85
N SER A 42 -3.64 7.30 2.62
CA SER A 42 -3.85 7.26 4.07
C SER A 42 -5.11 8.01 4.47
N PRO A 43 -6.27 7.32 4.57
CA PRO A 43 -7.50 7.95 5.04
C PRO A 43 -7.30 8.62 6.40
N ALA A 44 -7.88 9.82 6.55
CA ALA A 44 -7.80 10.59 7.80
C ALA A 44 -8.84 10.08 8.81
N LEU A 45 -8.58 10.27 10.11
CA LEU A 45 -9.48 9.82 11.17
C LEU A 45 -10.88 10.45 11.07
N GLU A 46 -10.94 11.70 10.61
CA GLU A 46 -12.16 12.46 10.42
C GLU A 46 -13.02 11.91 9.27
N GLU A 47 -12.40 11.22 8.30
CA GLU A 47 -13.07 10.66 7.13
C GLU A 47 -13.87 9.39 7.46
N LEU A 48 -13.57 8.71 8.57
CA LEU A 48 -14.34 7.54 9.02
C LEU A 48 -15.79 7.87 9.37
N ARG A 49 -16.06 9.10 9.78
CA ARG A 49 -17.40 9.53 10.22
C ARG A 49 -18.29 9.93 9.06
N ILE A 50 -17.69 10.24 7.91
CA ILE A 50 -18.38 10.74 6.73
C ILE A 50 -18.26 9.65 5.66
N TYR A 51 -19.25 8.76 5.60
CA TYR A 51 -19.34 7.69 4.61
C TYR A 51 -19.64 8.23 3.20
N SER A 52 -18.76 9.08 2.66
CA SER A 52 -18.73 9.34 1.23
C SER A 52 -17.74 8.35 0.62
N PRO A 53 -18.22 7.31 -0.08
CA PRO A 53 -17.33 6.37 -0.74
C PRO A 53 -16.54 7.13 -1.80
N VAL A 54 -15.21 7.07 -1.71
CA VAL A 54 -14.33 7.53 -2.79
C VAL A 54 -14.55 6.60 -3.98
N TYR A 55 -15.00 7.15 -5.10
CA TYR A 55 -15.13 6.40 -6.35
C TYR A 55 -13.98 6.77 -7.27
N ILE A 56 -12.94 5.95 -7.26
CA ILE A 56 -11.88 6.04 -8.26
C ILE A 56 -12.16 4.98 -9.31
N PRO A 57 -12.26 5.37 -10.60
CA PRO A 57 -12.43 4.42 -11.67
C PRO A 57 -11.30 3.38 -11.64
N PRO A 58 -11.60 2.07 -11.69
CA PRO A 58 -10.59 1.04 -11.48
C PRO A 58 -9.36 1.12 -12.41
N GLN A 59 -9.56 1.59 -13.64
CA GLN A 59 -8.48 1.77 -14.62
C GLN A 59 -7.38 2.75 -14.19
N GLU A 60 -7.66 3.66 -13.26
CA GLU A 60 -6.67 4.63 -12.78
C GLU A 60 -5.54 3.96 -11.99
N PHE A 61 -5.80 2.79 -11.42
CA PHE A 61 -4.82 2.00 -10.67
C PHE A 61 -3.87 1.19 -11.57
N HIS A 62 -4.16 1.05 -12.87
CA HIS A 62 -3.41 0.18 -13.80
C HIS A 62 -1.94 0.58 -13.99
N HIS A 63 -1.59 1.83 -13.67
CA HIS A 63 -0.24 2.38 -13.81
C HIS A 63 0.58 2.37 -12.53
N LEU A 64 -0.04 2.03 -11.39
CA LEU A 64 0.64 2.00 -10.11
C LEU A 64 1.72 0.92 -10.09
N ARG A 65 2.92 1.33 -9.69
CA ARG A 65 4.08 0.48 -9.40
C ARG A 65 4.36 0.44 -7.90
N TYR A 66 4.03 1.52 -7.18
CA TYR A 66 4.08 1.60 -5.72
C TYR A 66 2.70 1.97 -5.17
N PHE A 67 2.23 1.20 -4.19
CA PHE A 67 0.97 1.49 -3.51
C PHE A 67 1.11 1.25 -2.01
N SER A 68 0.96 2.32 -1.23
CA SER A 68 0.85 2.27 0.23
C SER A 68 -0.60 2.52 0.62
N TYR A 69 -1.21 1.56 1.29
CA TYR A 69 -2.65 1.52 1.52
C TYR A 69 -3.00 1.25 2.98
N GLY A 70 -3.82 2.13 3.54
CA GLY A 70 -4.29 2.06 4.92
C GLY A 70 -3.83 3.23 5.77
N GLY A 71 -3.90 3.09 7.08
CA GLY A 71 -3.59 4.19 8.00
C GLY A 71 -4.39 4.06 9.29
N TYR A 72 -4.46 5.16 10.03
CA TYR A 72 -5.17 5.23 11.31
C TYR A 72 -6.66 4.89 11.21
N ALA A 73 -7.26 5.17 10.06
CA ALA A 73 -8.68 5.01 9.81
C ALA A 73 -9.07 3.63 9.24
N GLY A 74 -8.13 2.68 9.16
CA GLY A 74 -8.38 1.42 8.45
C GLY A 74 -8.42 1.61 6.93
N ARG A 75 -8.92 0.58 6.24
CA ARG A 75 -9.00 0.53 4.77
C ARG A 75 -10.09 -0.44 4.31
N PRO A 76 -10.66 -0.26 3.12
CA PRO A 76 -11.37 -1.32 2.42
C PRO A 76 -10.54 -2.61 2.27
N LEU A 77 -11.23 -3.72 2.03
CA LEU A 77 -10.61 -5.03 1.85
C LEU A 77 -9.70 -5.00 0.62
N LEU A 78 -8.47 -5.51 0.75
CA LEU A 78 -7.49 -5.51 -0.33
C LEU A 78 -8.03 -6.12 -1.63
N ARG A 79 -8.80 -7.23 -1.52
CA ARG A 79 -9.40 -7.97 -2.64
C ARG A 79 -10.19 -7.11 -3.64
N THR A 80 -10.72 -5.96 -3.22
CA THR A 80 -11.50 -5.09 -4.13
C THR A 80 -10.61 -4.28 -5.06
N LEU A 81 -9.31 -4.15 -4.75
CA LEU A 81 -8.35 -3.38 -5.54
C LEU A 81 -7.41 -4.26 -6.36
N LEU A 82 -7.15 -5.51 -5.94
CA LEU A 82 -6.18 -6.41 -6.58
C LEU A 82 -6.38 -6.57 -8.10
N PRO A 83 -7.60 -6.77 -8.62
CA PRO A 83 -7.80 -6.92 -10.07
C PRO A 83 -7.39 -5.68 -10.89
N HIS A 84 -7.18 -4.55 -10.21
CA HIS A 84 -6.90 -3.25 -10.80
C HIS A 84 -5.43 -2.83 -10.62
N LEU A 85 -4.58 -3.73 -10.10
CA LEU A 85 -3.17 -3.48 -9.80
C LEU A 85 -2.22 -4.37 -10.64
N PRO A 86 -2.39 -4.49 -11.97
CA PRO A 86 -1.65 -5.46 -12.79
C PRO A 86 -0.15 -5.19 -12.90
N ARG A 87 0.30 -3.98 -12.57
CA ARG A 87 1.71 -3.54 -12.67
C ARG A 87 2.33 -3.22 -11.32
N LEU A 88 1.64 -3.54 -10.23
CA LEU A 88 2.11 -3.18 -8.91
C LEU A 88 3.34 -4.01 -8.53
N GLU A 89 4.44 -3.33 -8.23
CA GLU A 89 5.71 -3.96 -7.85
C GLU A 89 5.96 -3.90 -6.36
N VAL A 90 5.46 -2.86 -5.69
CA VAL A 90 5.63 -2.62 -4.26
C VAL A 90 4.27 -2.35 -3.64
N LEU A 91 3.87 -3.21 -2.69
CA LEU A 91 2.68 -3.01 -1.88
C LEU A 91 3.10 -2.79 -0.42
N GLU A 92 2.75 -1.64 0.13
CA GLU A 92 2.79 -1.39 1.58
C GLU A 92 1.37 -1.46 2.14
N LEU A 93 1.13 -2.36 3.09
CA LEU A 93 -0.10 -2.37 3.88
C LEU A 93 0.17 -1.77 5.24
N ILE A 94 -0.59 -0.72 5.57
CA ILE A 94 -0.58 -0.15 6.91
C ILE A 94 -1.66 -0.86 7.73
N GLY A 95 -1.23 -1.83 8.53
CA GLY A 95 -2.09 -2.75 9.24
C GLY A 95 -2.55 -3.94 8.38
N LEU A 96 -2.38 -5.14 8.92
CA LEU A 96 -2.93 -6.38 8.37
C LEU A 96 -4.32 -6.61 8.98
N GLN A 97 -5.37 -6.71 8.16
CA GLN A 97 -6.72 -6.93 8.68
C GLN A 97 -6.90 -8.41 9.05
N CYS A 98 -6.43 -9.30 8.18
CA CYS A 98 -6.48 -10.74 8.40
C CYS A 98 -5.34 -11.47 7.66
N VAL A 99 -5.04 -12.70 8.07
CA VAL A 99 -3.93 -13.49 7.50
C VAL A 99 -4.20 -13.87 6.05
N GLU A 100 -5.47 -14.01 5.69
CA GLU A 100 -5.92 -14.32 4.33
C GLU A 100 -5.48 -13.26 3.31
N GLU A 101 -5.25 -12.01 3.72
CA GLU A 101 -4.69 -10.98 2.83
C GLU A 101 -3.29 -11.33 2.33
N LEU A 102 -2.51 -12.11 3.10
CA LEU A 102 -1.21 -12.59 2.65
C LEU A 102 -1.32 -13.57 1.49
N VAL A 103 -2.38 -14.39 1.47
CA VAL A 103 -2.63 -15.36 0.39
C VAL A 103 -3.00 -14.63 -0.89
N MET A 104 -3.76 -13.53 -0.76
CA MET A 104 -4.18 -12.70 -1.90
C MET A 104 -3.01 -11.97 -2.58
N LEU A 105 -1.83 -11.88 -1.96
CA LEU A 105 -0.65 -11.29 -2.59
C LEU A 105 -0.26 -12.00 -3.89
N SER A 106 -0.60 -13.29 -4.02
CA SER A 106 -0.36 -14.08 -5.24
C SER A 106 -1.22 -13.62 -6.43
N GLU A 107 -2.26 -12.83 -6.20
CA GLU A 107 -3.09 -12.24 -7.24
C GLU A 107 -2.45 -11.01 -7.91
N ILE A 108 -1.32 -10.50 -7.36
CA ILE A 108 -0.60 -9.36 -7.92
C ILE A 108 0.60 -9.88 -8.73
N PRO A 109 0.48 -9.97 -10.07
CA PRO A 109 1.42 -10.72 -10.90
C PRO A 109 2.82 -10.10 -10.98
N MET A 110 2.97 -8.82 -10.60
CA MET A 110 4.24 -8.08 -10.67
C MET A 110 4.81 -7.75 -9.29
N LEU A 111 4.23 -8.28 -8.20
CA LEU A 111 4.63 -7.94 -6.84
C LEU A 111 6.02 -8.50 -6.50
N ARG A 112 6.97 -7.59 -6.28
CA ARG A 112 8.36 -7.91 -5.93
C ARG A 112 8.66 -7.62 -4.47
N VAL A 113 7.99 -6.64 -3.90
CA VAL A 113 8.22 -6.19 -2.52
C VAL A 113 6.88 -6.05 -1.81
N PHE A 114 6.76 -6.72 -0.66
CA PHE A 114 5.63 -6.53 0.23
C PHE A 114 6.11 -5.91 1.54
N ILE A 115 5.49 -4.82 1.97
CA ILE A 115 5.81 -4.13 3.21
C ILE A 115 4.59 -4.19 4.12
N LEU A 116 4.76 -4.69 5.33
CA LEU A 116 3.75 -4.63 6.37
C LEU A 116 4.17 -3.63 7.45
N SER A 117 3.46 -2.51 7.49
CA SER A 117 3.71 -1.39 8.39
C SER A 117 2.74 -1.40 9.56
N ASN A 118 3.27 -1.34 10.78
CA ASN A 118 2.47 -1.11 11.98
C ASN A 118 2.53 0.34 12.40
N ARG A 119 1.64 1.15 11.82
CA ARG A 119 1.45 2.56 12.23
C ARG A 119 0.08 2.76 12.89
N SER A 120 -0.55 1.67 13.33
CA SER A 120 -1.91 1.72 13.88
C SER A 120 -1.86 1.98 15.38
N ARG A 121 -2.21 3.22 15.78
CA ARG A 121 -2.36 3.61 17.20
C ARG A 121 -3.46 2.85 17.92
N THR A 122 -4.40 2.27 17.19
CA THR A 122 -5.65 1.77 17.74
C THR A 122 -5.53 0.34 18.28
N GLY A 123 -4.33 -0.26 18.31
CA GLY A 123 -4.12 -1.62 18.82
C GLY A 123 -4.78 -2.71 17.97
N TRP A 124 -5.22 -2.37 16.76
CA TRP A 124 -5.79 -3.32 15.82
C TRP A 124 -4.70 -4.28 15.40
N ARG A 125 -4.79 -5.50 15.93
CA ARG A 125 -3.91 -6.66 15.75
C ARG A 125 -2.42 -6.29 15.72
N ALA A 126 -1.72 -6.65 16.80
CA ALA A 126 -0.27 -6.71 16.78
C ALA A 126 0.18 -7.37 15.47
N LEU A 127 1.22 -6.81 14.85
CA LEU A 127 1.90 -7.48 13.74
C LEU A 127 2.04 -8.96 14.07
N LEU A 128 1.93 -9.81 13.04
CA LEU A 128 2.20 -11.24 13.14
C LEU A 128 3.38 -11.46 14.09
N SER A 129 3.22 -12.33 15.08
CA SER A 129 4.31 -12.75 15.95
C SER A 129 5.45 -13.34 15.10
N LEU A 130 6.66 -13.43 15.65
CA LEU A 130 7.79 -14.04 14.93
C LEU A 130 7.44 -15.46 14.43
N ARG A 131 6.79 -16.26 15.27
CA ARG A 131 6.33 -17.61 14.94
C ARG A 131 5.33 -17.64 13.78
N GLU A 132 4.40 -16.69 13.74
CA GLU A 132 3.46 -16.58 12.62
C GLU A 132 4.18 -16.17 11.33
N ARG A 133 5.15 -15.24 11.40
CA ARG A 133 5.95 -14.86 10.22
C ARG A 133 6.71 -16.06 9.66
N GLU A 134 7.38 -16.81 10.53
CA GLU A 134 8.09 -18.05 10.19
C GLU A 134 7.16 -19.10 9.56
N ALA A 135 5.92 -19.19 10.02
CA ALA A 135 4.93 -20.11 9.47
C ALA A 135 4.37 -19.67 8.11
N TYR A 136 4.07 -18.38 7.94
CA TYR A 136 3.33 -17.88 6.77
C TYR A 136 4.21 -17.37 5.63
N PHE A 137 5.33 -16.70 5.90
CA PHE A 137 6.13 -16.08 4.84
C PHE A 137 6.70 -17.09 3.82
N PRO A 138 7.15 -18.29 4.20
CA PRO A 138 7.54 -19.31 3.22
C PRO A 138 6.40 -19.67 2.25
N GLN A 139 5.15 -19.71 2.75
CA GLN A 139 3.98 -19.98 1.91
C GLN A 139 3.68 -18.81 0.97
N VAL A 140 3.85 -17.56 1.44
CA VAL A 140 3.71 -16.36 0.61
C VAL A 140 4.74 -16.35 -0.51
N PHE A 141 6.02 -16.61 -0.22
CA PHE A 141 7.07 -16.72 -1.25
C PHE A 141 6.81 -17.86 -2.25
N THR A 142 6.22 -18.96 -1.78
CA THR A 142 5.83 -20.09 -2.65
C THR A 142 4.69 -19.69 -3.58
N ALA A 143 3.69 -18.95 -3.08
CA ALA A 143 2.54 -18.50 -3.85
C ALA A 143 2.85 -17.32 -4.79
N CYS A 144 3.83 -16.49 -4.44
CA CYS A 144 4.25 -15.31 -5.21
C CYS A 144 5.67 -15.56 -5.76
N ASP A 145 5.78 -16.13 -6.95
CA ASP A 145 7.02 -16.63 -7.55
C ASP A 145 8.10 -15.56 -7.83
N ILE A 146 7.69 -14.32 -8.02
CA ILE A 146 8.57 -13.17 -8.25
C ILE A 146 8.82 -12.32 -7.00
N LEU A 147 8.12 -12.59 -5.89
CA LEU A 147 8.30 -11.86 -4.64
C LEU A 147 9.72 -12.07 -4.12
N GLN A 148 10.44 -10.96 -3.93
CA GLN A 148 11.86 -10.93 -3.60
C GLN A 148 12.06 -10.87 -2.09
N HIS A 149 11.32 -9.99 -1.42
CA HIS A 149 11.39 -9.85 0.03
C HIS A 149 10.10 -9.30 0.65
N ILE A 150 9.95 -9.58 1.94
CA ILE A 150 8.89 -9.06 2.81
C ILE A 150 9.54 -8.21 3.90
N ASP A 151 9.08 -6.98 4.01
CA ASP A 151 9.56 -5.99 4.96
C ASP A 151 8.53 -5.75 6.05
N ILE A 152 8.98 -5.78 7.30
CA ILE A 152 8.15 -5.49 8.48
C ILE A 152 8.67 -4.22 9.12
N ASN A 153 7.86 -3.17 9.03
CA ASN A 153 8.14 -1.89 9.65
C ASN A 153 7.41 -1.82 11.00
N ILE A 154 8.15 -2.11 12.08
CA ILE A 154 7.68 -1.97 13.45
C ILE A 154 8.13 -0.59 13.93
N GLU A 155 7.24 0.14 14.62
CA GLU A 155 7.49 1.49 15.14
C GLU A 155 8.89 1.67 15.75
N ALA A 156 9.45 2.86 15.58
CA ALA A 156 10.67 3.33 16.24
C ALA A 156 11.87 2.38 16.16
N LEU A 157 12.35 2.12 14.92
CA LEU A 157 13.65 1.51 14.58
C LEU A 157 13.70 -0.02 14.51
N LYS A 158 12.58 -0.73 14.68
CA LYS A 158 12.55 -2.19 14.55
C LYS A 158 12.10 -2.59 13.15
N TYR A 159 13.05 -2.65 12.23
CA TYR A 159 12.82 -3.12 10.88
C TYR A 159 13.28 -4.58 10.74
N GLN A 160 12.49 -5.40 10.05
CA GLN A 160 12.88 -6.76 9.68
C GLN A 160 12.63 -6.97 8.19
N ARG A 161 13.58 -7.59 7.50
CA ARG A 161 13.43 -8.01 6.11
C ARG A 161 13.65 -9.50 5.99
N TRP A 162 12.71 -10.17 5.33
CA TRP A 162 12.75 -11.58 5.00
C TRP A 162 12.98 -11.71 3.50
N PHE A 163 14.01 -12.45 3.11
CA PHE A 163 14.30 -12.70 1.69
C PHE A 163 13.81 -14.07 1.26
N ARG A 164 13.41 -14.17 -0.01
CA ARG A 164 13.00 -15.43 -0.63
C ARG A 164 14.08 -16.51 -0.57
N ASP A 165 15.34 -16.12 -0.76
CA ASP A 165 16.51 -17.00 -0.82
C ASP A 165 16.96 -17.51 0.56
N GLY A 166 16.27 -17.13 1.64
CA GLY A 166 16.65 -17.45 3.01
C GLY A 166 17.89 -16.70 3.50
N SER A 167 18.35 -15.69 2.77
CA SER A 167 19.44 -14.81 3.22
C SER A 167 19.12 -14.24 4.60
N PRO A 168 20.11 -14.16 5.51
CA PRO A 168 19.87 -13.75 6.88
C PRO A 168 19.28 -12.34 6.95
N ASN A 169 18.32 -12.17 7.86
CA ASN A 169 17.67 -10.89 8.14
C ASN A 169 18.76 -9.86 8.50
N ARG A 170 19.01 -8.91 7.62
CA ARG A 170 19.94 -7.81 7.92
C ARG A 170 19.18 -6.76 8.74
N PRO A 171 19.69 -6.30 9.89
CA PRO A 171 19.17 -5.09 10.51
C PRO A 171 19.42 -3.94 9.52
N VAL A 172 18.35 -3.37 8.98
CA VAL A 172 18.44 -2.15 8.18
C VAL A 172 18.29 -0.99 9.15
N PHE A 173 19.37 -0.23 9.32
CA PHE A 173 19.46 0.83 10.31
C PHE A 173 18.75 2.12 9.85
N GLU A 174 18.43 2.27 8.56
CA GLU A 174 17.77 3.46 8.02
C GLU A 174 16.61 3.12 7.07
N VAL A 175 15.39 3.50 7.48
CA VAL A 175 14.14 3.30 6.74
C VAL A 175 14.15 4.01 5.37
N ASN A 176 14.97 5.06 5.22
CA ASN A 176 15.08 5.86 4.00
C ASN A 176 15.73 5.08 2.84
N GLU A 177 16.59 4.09 3.10
CA GLU A 177 17.20 3.26 2.05
C GLU A 177 16.23 2.20 1.49
N VAL A 178 15.13 1.95 2.20
CA VAL A 178 14.25 0.80 1.96
C VAL A 178 12.94 1.18 1.28
N LEU A 179 12.29 2.24 1.75
CA LEU A 179 10.92 2.57 1.31
C LEU A 179 10.87 3.38 0.03
N LEU A 180 11.99 3.97 -0.33
CA LEU A 180 12.21 4.62 -1.60
C LEU A 180 13.62 4.20 -1.99
N PRO A 181 13.83 3.04 -2.64
CA PRO A 181 14.98 3.00 -3.53
C PRO A 181 14.83 4.27 -4.36
N SER A 182 15.92 4.97 -4.65
CA SER A 182 15.93 6.01 -5.66
C SER A 182 15.51 5.35 -6.98
N TRP A 183 14.20 5.11 -7.16
CA TRP A 183 13.55 4.92 -8.42
C TRP A 183 13.66 6.31 -9.00
N ASN A 184 14.83 6.57 -9.57
CA ASN A 184 14.98 7.50 -10.66
C ASN A 184 14.05 6.95 -11.72
N ILE A 185 12.76 7.29 -11.61
CA ILE A 185 11.77 7.10 -12.66
C ILE A 185 12.21 8.12 -13.72
N SER A 186 13.21 7.71 -14.50
CA SER A 186 13.65 8.36 -15.72
C SER A 186 12.54 8.27 -16.77
#